data_AF-A0A927VL12-F1
#
_entry.id   AF-A0A927VL12-F1
#
_cell.length_a   1.000
_cell.length_b   1.000
_cell.length_c   1.000
_cell.angle_alpha   90.00
_cell.angle_beta   90.00
_cell.angle_gamma   90.00
#
_symmetry.space_group_name_H-M   'P 1'
#
loop_
_entity.id
_entity.type
_entity.pdbx_description
1 polymer ?
#
loop_
_entity_poly.entity_id
_entity_poly.type
_entity_poly.pdbx_seq_one_letter_code
_entity_poly.pdbx_strand_id
1 'polypeptide(L)' 'ELAVCKINIDSDIRLAMTGNIRKYFAEHPDHFDPRQYLKPARQAVKDMVAHKIQYVLGSAGKI' A
#
# COMPACT_ATOMS: atom_id res chain seq x y z
N GLU A 1 2.74 28.42 -14.95
CA GLU A 1 2.62 26.96 -14.72
C GLU A 1 1.51 26.70 -13.70
N LEU A 2 0.74 25.63 -13.86
CA LEU A 2 -0.22 25.19 -12.84
C LEU A 2 0.51 24.25 -11.88
N ALA A 3 0.70 24.67 -10.63
CA ALA A 3 1.30 23.83 -9.60
C ALA A 3 0.27 22.78 -9.12
N VAL A 4 0.61 21.50 -9.25
CA VAL A 4 -0.19 20.39 -8.71
C VAL A 4 0.24 20.14 -7.26
N CYS A 5 -0.61 20.47 -6.30
CA CYS A 5 -0.31 20.33 -4.86
C CYS A 5 -1.08 19.18 -4.18
N LYS A 6 -1.92 18.46 -4.91
CA LYS A 6 -2.72 17.34 -4.40
C LYS A 6 -2.80 16.24 -5.45
N ILE A 7 -2.40 15.03 -5.07
CA ILE A 7 -2.39 13.86 -5.95
C ILE A 7 -3.23 12.77 -5.31
N ASN A 8 -4.25 12.30 -6.03
CA ASN A 8 -5.13 11.21 -5.58
C ASN A 8 -4.50 9.87 -5.95
N ILE A 9 -4.44 8.94 -5.00
CA ILE A 9 -3.87 7.59 -5.19
C ILE A 9 -4.85 6.58 -4.59
N ASP A 10 -5.52 5.80 -5.43
CA ASP A 10 -6.46 4.76 -5.00
C ASP A 10 -6.08 3.40 -5.62
N SER A 11 -5.95 3.33 -6.95
CA SER A 11 -5.64 2.08 -7.64
C SER A 11 -4.39 1.38 -7.11
N ASP A 12 -3.32 2.11 -6.82
CA ASP A 12 -2.08 1.52 -6.29
C ASP A 12 -2.27 0.91 -4.90
N ILE A 13 -3.12 1.53 -4.05
CA ILE A 13 -3.44 1.01 -2.72
C ILE A 13 -4.18 -0.32 -2.87
N ARG A 14 -5.16 -0.37 -3.77
CA ARG A 14 -5.94 -1.59 -4.03
C ARG A 14 -5.05 -2.71 -4.59
N LEU A 15 -4.17 -2.40 -5.54
CA LEU A 15 -3.26 -3.37 -6.13
C LEU A 15 -2.26 -3.92 -5.09
N ALA A 16 -1.67 -3.05 -4.25
CA ALA A 16 -0.74 -3.48 -3.21
C ALA A 16 -1.42 -4.40 -2.18
N MET A 17 -2.64 -4.06 -1.75
CA MET A 17 -3.44 -4.86 -0.83
C MET A 17 -3.82 -6.21 -1.44
N THR A 18 -4.49 -6.20 -2.60
CA THR A 18 -5.00 -7.42 -3.24
C THR A 18 -3.88 -8.35 -3.68
N GLY A 19 -2.77 -7.82 -4.20
CA GLY A 19 -1.60 -8.62 -4.59
C GLY A 19 -1.01 -9.38 -3.41
N ASN A 20 -0.87 -8.73 -2.25
CA ASN A 20 -0.36 -9.37 -1.04
C ASN A 20 -1.32 -10.41 -0.46
N ILE A 21 -2.63 -10.13 -0.46
CA ILE A 21 -3.63 -11.12 0.00
C ILE A 21 -3.59 -12.36 -0.90
N ARG A 22 -3.57 -12.19 -2.22
CA ARG A 22 -3.49 -13.31 -3.18
C ARG A 22 -2.23 -14.14 -2.98
N LYS A 23 -1.09 -13.48 -2.79
CA LYS A 23 0.18 -14.15 -2.49
C LYS A 23 0.07 -14.96 -1.19
N TYR A 24 -0.46 -14.36 -0.13
CA TYR A 24 -0.64 -15.04 1.15
C TYR A 24 -1.52 -16.30 1.04
N PHE A 25 -2.62 -16.22 0.29
CA PHE A 25 -3.50 -17.37 0.07
C PHE A 25 -2.84 -18.49 -0.75
N ALA A 26 -1.96 -18.15 -1.69
CA ALA A 26 -1.21 -19.13 -2.44
C ALA A 26 -0.13 -19.83 -1.59
N GLU A 27 0.51 -19.10 -0.67
CA GLU A 27 1.58 -19.60 0.19
C GLU A 27 1.05 -20.33 1.45
N HIS A 28 -0.16 -20.00 1.90
CA HIS A 28 -0.78 -20.52 3.12
C HIS A 28 -2.26 -20.91 2.91
N PRO A 29 -2.55 -22.00 2.18
CA PRO A 29 -3.93 -22.37 1.82
C PRO A 29 -4.81 -22.80 3.01
N ASP A 30 -4.21 -23.17 4.14
CA ASP A 30 -4.88 -23.56 5.39
C ASP A 30 -5.17 -22.38 6.34
N HIS A 31 -4.58 -21.21 6.07
CA HIS A 31 -4.79 -20.01 6.86
C HIS A 31 -6.05 -19.25 6.44
N PHE A 32 -6.99 -19.12 7.38
CA PHE A 32 -8.28 -18.45 7.16
C PHE A 32 -8.49 -17.19 8.02
N ASP A 33 -7.65 -16.97 9.05
CA ASP A 33 -7.80 -15.83 9.95
C ASP A 33 -7.46 -14.53 9.21
N PRO A 34 -8.39 -13.55 9.13
CA PRO A 34 -8.15 -12.27 8.47
C PRO A 34 -6.92 -11.53 8.96
N ARG A 35 -6.58 -11.63 10.23
CA ARG A 35 -5.41 -10.94 10.78
C ARG A 35 -4.11 -11.44 10.17
N GLN A 36 -4.07 -12.71 9.78
CA GLN A 36 -2.90 -13.36 9.21
C GLN A 36 -2.57 -12.79 7.81
N TYR A 37 -3.57 -12.62 6.94
CA TYR A 37 -3.34 -12.07 5.59
C TYR A 37 -3.50 -10.53 5.50
N LEU A 38 -4.30 -9.90 6.36
CA LEU A 38 -4.45 -8.44 6.36
C LEU A 38 -3.29 -7.71 7.05
N LYS A 39 -2.57 -8.35 7.97
CA LYS A 39 -1.36 -7.75 8.58
C LYS A 39 -0.26 -7.49 7.54
N PRO A 40 0.19 -8.46 6.72
CA PRO A 40 1.19 -8.21 5.68
C PRO A 40 0.65 -7.30 4.57
N ALA A 41 -0.64 -7.41 4.20
CA ALA A 41 -1.22 -6.57 3.16
C ALA A 41 -1.28 -5.08 3.56
N ARG A 42 -1.61 -4.77 4.83
CA ARG A 42 -1.53 -3.40 5.37
C ARG A 42 -0.10 -2.87 5.40
N GLN A 43 0.88 -3.71 5.72
CA GLN A 43 2.29 -3.32 5.69
C GLN A 43 2.72 -2.94 4.27
N ALA A 44 2.35 -3.73 3.26
CA ALA A 44 2.64 -3.42 1.87
C ALA A 44 2.03 -2.08 1.40
N VAL A 45 0.79 -1.79 1.80
CA VAL A 45 0.17 -0.48 1.53
C VAL A 45 0.96 0.65 2.21
N LYS A 46 1.35 0.47 3.48
CA LYS A 46 2.12 1.47 4.23
C LYS A 46 3.46 1.75 3.55
N ASP A 47 4.18 0.72 3.12
CA ASP A 47 5.48 0.86 2.46
C ASP A 47 5.36 1.56 1.11
N MET A 48 4.32 1.22 0.32
CA MET A 48 4.03 1.86 -0.96
C MET A 48 3.69 3.35 -0.79
N VAL A 49 2.84 3.70 0.19
CA VAL A 49 2.48 5.10 0.48
C VAL A 49 3.70 5.88 0.98
N ALA A 50 4.51 5.30 1.87
CA ALA A 50 5.73 5.92 2.37
C ALA A 50 6.72 6.22 1.22
N HIS A 51 6.91 5.26 0.30
CA HIS A 51 7.72 5.47 -0.89
C HIS A 51 7.21 6.65 -1.74
N LYS A 52 5.89 6.74 -1.97
CA LYS A 52 5.31 7.85 -2.72
C LYS A 52 5.52 9.19 -2.02
N ILE A 53 5.27 9.27 -0.71
CA ILE A 53 5.48 10.50 0.08
C ILE A 53 6.93 10.98 -0.01
N GLN A 54 7.90 10.06 0.16
CA GLN A 54 9.31 10.39 0.26
C GLN A 54 9.97 10.67 -1.09
N TYR A 55 9.69 9.87 -2.12
CA TYR A 55 10.46 9.87 -3.37
C TYR A 55 9.66 10.36 -4.59
N VAL A 56 8.33 10.45 -4.51
CA VAL A 56 7.49 10.87 -5.65
C VAL A 56 6.84 12.23 -5.41
N LEU A 57 6.25 12.45 -4.24
CA LEU A 57 5.46 13.64 -3.93
C LEU A 57 6.26 14.73 -3.22
N GLY A 58 7.38 14.38 -2.58
CA GLY A 58 8.23 15.34 -1.87
C GLY A 58 7.59 15.99 -0.63
N SER A 59 6.54 15.38 -0.07
CA SER A 59 5.82 15.89 1.10
C SER A 59 6.37 15.39 2.44
N ALA A 60 7.42 14.57 2.43
CA ALA A 60 8.07 14.09 3.64
C ALA A 60 8.63 15.24 4.49
N GLY A 61 8.36 15.21 5.80
CA GLY A 61 8.84 16.22 6.75
C GLY A 61 8.16 17.59 6.65
N LYS A 62 7.03 17.69 5.94
CA LYS A 62 6.21 18.92 5.83
C LYS A 62 4.93 18.72 6.66
N ILE A 63 4.96 19.14 7.93
CA ILE A 63 3.85 19.05 8.89
C ILE A 63 3.23 20.44 9.07
#